data_AF-A0A1W9PTH0-F1
#
_entry.id   AF-A0A1W9PTH0-F1
#
_cell.length_a   1.000
_cell.length_b   1.000
_cell.length_c   1.000
_cell.angle_alpha   90.00
_cell.angle_beta   90.00
_cell.angle_gamma   90.00
#
_symmetry.space_group_name_H-M   'P 1'
#
loop_
_entity.id
_entity.type
_entity.pdbx_description
1 polymer ?
#
loop_
_entity_poly.entity_id
_entity_poly.type
_entity_poly.pdbx_seq_one_letter_code
_entity_poly.pdbx_strand_id
1 'polypeptide(L)'
;MTNKTKEERSFLAPSRWILILLVMLLFGLGLAIRLYDITDLPLDFHPTRQLFSALKARGMYYQTLPDIPEWQRDMALNQWKTKVTVEPPLLEILAVATYRFTGENLWVARIYSIIFWLAGGVFLFSLAKELTSRDGALAALAFYLFLPYG
;
A
#
# COMPACT_ATOMS: atom_id res chain seq x y z
N MET A 1 13.84 34.97 22.69
CA MET A 1 12.61 34.43 23.31
C MET A 1 11.62 34.08 22.20
N THR A 2 11.74 32.90 21.59
CA THR A 2 10.92 32.51 20.46
C THR A 2 9.78 31.59 20.93
N ASN A 3 8.59 32.20 20.93
CA ASN A 3 7.24 31.68 21.05
C ASN A 3 7.08 30.16 21.25
N LYS A 4 6.82 29.77 22.50
CA LYS A 4 6.46 28.40 22.93
C LYS A 4 4.94 28.26 23.11
N THR A 5 4.14 28.95 22.30
CA THR A 5 2.71 29.26 22.57
C THR A 5 1.71 28.59 21.62
N LYS A 6 2.11 27.58 20.84
CA LYS A 6 1.18 26.80 20.02
C LYS A 6 1.09 25.32 20.41
N GLU A 7 1.15 25.02 21.71
CA GLU A 7 0.39 23.86 22.20
C GLU A 7 -1.06 24.31 22.40
N GLU A 8 -1.77 24.52 21.28
CA GLU A 8 -3.23 24.57 21.32
C GLU A 8 -3.69 23.29 22.01
N ARG A 9 -4.48 23.43 23.09
CA ARG A 9 -5.07 22.29 23.80
C ARG A 9 -5.88 21.49 22.80
N SER A 10 -5.32 20.36 22.36
CA SER A 10 -6.00 19.41 21.50
C SER A 10 -7.22 18.87 22.23
N PHE A 11 -8.38 19.00 21.61
CA PHE A 11 -9.64 18.55 22.17
C PHE A 11 -9.72 17.02 22.16
N LEU A 12 -9.25 16.39 21.08
CA LEU A 12 -9.29 14.93 20.93
C LEU A 12 -8.14 14.23 21.66
N ALA A 13 -6.98 14.89 21.76
CA ALA A 13 -5.77 14.31 22.35
C ALA A 13 -5.11 15.26 23.36
N PRO A 14 -5.73 15.46 24.55
CA PRO A 14 -5.21 16.35 25.57
C PRO A 14 -3.89 15.86 26.17
N SER A 15 -3.60 14.56 26.11
CA SER A 15 -2.32 13.97 26.54
C SER A 15 -1.57 13.33 25.37
N ARG A 16 -0.23 13.31 25.46
CA ARG A 16 0.63 12.64 24.47
C ARG A 16 0.33 11.14 24.36
N TRP A 17 -0.04 10.50 25.47
CA TRP A 17 -0.41 9.08 25.48
C TRP A 17 -1.73 8.82 24.76
N ILE A 18 -2.74 9.67 24.96
CA ILE A 18 -4.01 9.58 24.22
C ILE A 18 -3.76 9.77 22.73
N LEU A 19 -2.90 10.73 22.35
CA LEU A 19 -2.53 10.92 20.94
C LEU A 19 -1.92 9.66 20.33
N ILE A 20 -0.93 9.07 21.01
CA ILE A 20 -0.27 7.83 20.54
C ILE A 20 -1.28 6.70 20.44
N LEU A 21 -2.15 6.54 21.43
CA LEU A 21 -3.18 5.51 21.44
C LEU A 21 -4.15 5.68 20.26
N LEU A 22 -4.65 6.89 20.01
CA LEU A 22 -5.54 7.17 18.88
C LEU A 22 -4.85 6.90 17.54
N VAL A 23 -3.60 7.34 17.38
CA VAL A 23 -2.83 7.08 16.15
C VAL A 23 -2.65 5.57 15.94
N MET A 24 -2.24 4.84 16.97
CA MET A 24 -2.08 3.38 16.92
C MET A 24 -3.41 2.67 16.60
N LEU A 25 -4.51 3.13 17.19
CA LEU A 25 -5.84 2.61 16.91
C LEU A 25 -6.25 2.83 15.45
N LEU A 26 -6.04 4.05 14.93
CA LEU A 26 -6.34 4.37 13.53
C LEU A 26 -5.53 3.51 12.56
N PHE A 27 -4.22 3.37 12.79
CA PHE A 27 -3.38 2.48 11.98
C PHE A 27 -3.78 1.01 12.10
N GLY A 28 -4.09 0.55 13.32
CA GLY A 28 -4.54 -0.82 13.56
C GLY A 28 -5.84 -1.14 12.82
N LEU A 29 -6.84 -0.25 12.90
CA LEU A 29 -8.10 -0.40 12.17
C LEU A 29 -7.90 -0.31 10.66
N GLY A 30 -7.12 0.67 10.18
CA GLY A 30 -6.83 0.83 8.75
C GLY A 30 -6.07 -0.34 8.14
N LEU A 31 -5.19 -0.99 8.93
CA LEU A 31 -4.53 -2.24 8.56
C LEU A 31 -5.50 -3.41 8.57
N ALA A 32 -6.31 -3.57 9.63
CA ALA A 32 -7.25 -4.68 9.75
C ALA A 32 -8.26 -4.72 8.59
N ILE A 33 -8.80 -3.56 8.20
CA ILE A 33 -9.73 -3.45 7.05
C ILE A 33 -9.06 -3.90 5.75
N ARG A 34 -7.76 -3.62 5.55
CA ARG A 34 -7.05 -3.96 4.30
C ARG A 34 -6.51 -5.39 4.27
N LEU A 35 -6.29 -5.99 5.43
CA LEU A 35 -5.94 -7.40 5.55
C LEU A 35 -7.16 -8.30 5.44
N TYR A 36 -8.35 -7.75 5.67
CA TYR A 36 -9.61 -8.45 5.44
C TYR A 36 -9.70 -8.87 3.96
N ASP A 37 -9.99 -10.16 3.73
CA ASP A 37 -10.09 -10.80 2.42
C ASP A 37 -8.88 -10.55 1.47
N ILE A 38 -7.67 -10.44 2.02
CA ILE A 38 -6.47 -10.15 1.22
C ILE A 38 -6.18 -11.21 0.14
N THR A 39 -6.64 -12.44 0.33
CA THR A 39 -6.47 -13.55 -0.62
C THR A 39 -7.47 -13.54 -1.78
N ASP A 40 -8.51 -12.71 -1.71
CA ASP A 40 -9.48 -12.60 -2.80
C ASP A 40 -8.85 -12.02 -4.06
N LEU A 41 -9.54 -12.23 -5.18
CA LEU A 41 -9.08 -11.75 -6.46
C LEU A 41 -8.95 -10.21 -6.42
N PRO A 42 -7.84 -9.66 -6.97
CA PRO A 42 -7.59 -8.21 -7.06
C PRO A 42 -8.52 -7.54 -8.07
N LEU A 43 -9.81 -7.48 -7.74
CA LEU A 43 -10.90 -6.95 -8.56
C LEU A 43 -11.56 -5.70 -7.97
N ASP A 44 -10.93 -5.12 -6.96
CA ASP A 44 -11.48 -4.04 -6.15
C ASP A 44 -11.29 -2.71 -6.90
N PHE A 45 -10.19 -2.00 -6.62
CA PHE A 45 -9.94 -0.67 -7.15
C PHE A 45 -9.08 -0.69 -8.42
N HIS A 46 -9.67 -0.37 -9.58
CA HIS A 46 -9.07 -0.49 -10.91
C HIS A 46 -8.67 -1.93 -11.29
N PRO A 47 -9.64 -2.86 -11.40
CA PRO A 47 -9.39 -4.29 -11.67
C PRO A 47 -8.53 -4.52 -12.92
N THR A 48 -8.75 -3.76 -13.99
CA THR A 48 -7.96 -3.86 -15.22
C THR A 48 -6.48 -3.55 -15.00
N ARG A 49 -6.16 -2.51 -14.22
CA ARG A 49 -4.79 -2.14 -13.91
C ARG A 49 -4.12 -3.20 -13.03
N GLN A 50 -4.84 -3.68 -12.01
CA GLN A 50 -4.34 -4.73 -11.11
C GLN A 50 -4.04 -6.03 -11.88
N LEU A 51 -4.93 -6.45 -12.78
CA LEU A 51 -4.71 -7.58 -13.68
C LEU A 51 -3.49 -7.36 -14.57
N PHE A 52 -3.29 -6.15 -15.08
CA PHE A 52 -2.17 -5.86 -15.98
C PHE A 52 -0.83 -5.89 -15.24
N SER A 53 -0.77 -5.34 -14.03
CA SER A 53 0.39 -5.44 -13.15
C SER A 53 0.67 -6.90 -12.74
N ALA A 54 -0.36 -7.70 -12.44
CA ALA A 54 -0.20 -9.11 -12.14
C ALA A 54 0.39 -9.91 -13.32
N LEU A 55 -0.12 -9.70 -14.53
CA LEU A 55 0.40 -10.33 -15.75
C LEU A 55 1.84 -9.91 -16.07
N LYS A 56 2.17 -8.64 -15.83
CA LYS A 56 3.53 -8.10 -15.96
C LYS A 56 4.48 -8.77 -14.97
N ALA A 57 4.10 -8.85 -13.70
CA ALA A 57 4.88 -9.55 -12.67
C ALA A 57 5.05 -11.04 -13.00
N ARG A 58 4.01 -11.72 -13.50
CA ARG A 58 4.10 -13.12 -13.97
C ARG A 58 5.12 -13.26 -15.10
N GLY A 59 5.05 -12.42 -16.12
CA GLY A 59 6.00 -12.45 -17.24
C GLY A 59 7.45 -12.26 -16.77
N MET A 60 7.69 -11.30 -15.88
CA MET A 60 9.01 -11.05 -15.27
C MET A 60 9.49 -12.25 -14.43
N TYR A 61 8.59 -12.85 -13.66
CA TYR A 61 8.90 -14.01 -12.81
C TYR A 61 9.25 -15.24 -13.65
N TYR A 62 8.41 -15.59 -14.63
CA TYR A 62 8.57 -16.77 -15.49
C TYR A 62 9.78 -16.65 -16.42
N GLN A 63 10.21 -15.43 -16.76
CA GLN A 63 11.47 -15.23 -17.46
C GLN A 63 12.66 -15.84 -16.69
N THR A 64 12.61 -15.80 -15.36
CA THR A 64 13.70 -16.23 -14.48
C THR A 64 13.59 -17.67 -13.99
N LEU A 65 12.44 -18.33 -14.20
CA LEU A 65 12.25 -19.71 -13.76
C LEU A 65 12.90 -20.68 -14.75
N PRO A 66 13.78 -21.60 -14.30
CA PRO A 66 14.36 -22.60 -15.19
C PRO A 66 13.39 -23.72 -15.53
N ASP A 67 12.49 -24.08 -14.61
CA ASP A 67 11.72 -25.34 -14.66
C ASP A 67 10.22 -25.10 -14.90
N ILE A 68 9.89 -24.50 -16.05
CA ILE A 68 8.50 -24.33 -16.51
C ILE A 68 8.38 -24.73 -17.99
N PRO A 69 7.24 -25.30 -18.42
CA PRO A 69 7.00 -25.61 -19.82
C PRO A 69 7.18 -24.39 -20.73
N GLU A 70 7.82 -24.57 -21.89
CA GLU A 70 8.12 -23.48 -22.83
C GLU A 70 6.88 -22.70 -23.25
N TRP A 71 5.79 -23.39 -23.58
CA TRP A 71 4.53 -22.75 -23.96
C TRP A 71 3.99 -21.80 -22.88
N GLN A 72 4.17 -22.15 -21.60
CA GLN A 72 3.70 -21.36 -20.47
C GLN A 72 4.58 -20.11 -20.27
N ARG A 73 5.89 -20.27 -20.45
CA ARG A 73 6.85 -19.15 -20.44
C ARG A 73 6.54 -18.16 -21.57
N ASP A 74 6.36 -18.65 -22.79
CA ASP A 74 6.11 -17.82 -23.97
C ASP A 74 4.78 -17.09 -23.86
N MET A 75 3.73 -17.75 -23.38
CA MET A 75 2.45 -17.12 -23.10
C MET A 75 2.60 -15.94 -22.12
N ALA A 76 3.28 -16.14 -20.99
CA ALA A 76 3.47 -15.10 -19.98
C ALA A 76 4.33 -13.92 -20.49
N LEU A 77 5.41 -14.21 -21.24
CA LEU A 77 6.26 -13.20 -21.85
C LEU A 77 5.51 -12.38 -22.90
N ASN A 78 4.68 -13.03 -23.73
CA ASN A 78 3.85 -12.34 -24.72
C ASN A 78 2.82 -11.43 -24.02
N GLN A 79 2.11 -11.93 -23.00
CA GLN A 79 1.16 -11.14 -22.22
C GLN A 79 1.78 -9.89 -21.59
N TRP A 80 3.03 -9.98 -21.13
CA TRP A 80 3.77 -8.84 -20.63
C TRP A 80 4.20 -7.89 -21.76
N LYS A 81 4.83 -8.38 -22.82
CA LYS A 81 5.42 -7.57 -23.89
C LYS A 81 4.39 -6.86 -24.78
N THR A 82 3.19 -7.42 -24.93
CA THR A 82 2.12 -6.81 -25.73
C THR A 82 1.50 -5.57 -25.06
N LYS A 83 1.78 -5.32 -23.77
CA LYS A 83 1.21 -4.20 -23.03
C LYS A 83 2.16 -3.01 -23.00
N VAL A 84 1.62 -1.83 -23.30
CA VAL A 84 2.37 -0.57 -23.19
C VAL A 84 2.78 -0.37 -21.73
N THR A 85 4.08 -0.27 -21.49
CA THR A 85 4.62 0.11 -20.19
C THR A 85 4.61 1.63 -20.09
N VAL A 86 3.64 2.16 -19.35
CA VAL A 86 3.51 3.61 -19.09
C VAL A 86 4.29 4.01 -17.83
N GLU A 87 4.31 3.15 -16.81
CA GLU A 87 4.88 3.44 -15.49
C GLU A 87 6.10 2.54 -15.17
N PRO A 88 7.07 3.04 -14.38
CA PRO A 88 8.13 2.20 -13.82
C PRO A 88 7.54 1.05 -12.97
N PRO A 89 7.94 -0.23 -13.21
CA PRO A 89 7.31 -1.39 -12.58
C PRO A 89 7.78 -1.68 -11.15
N LEU A 90 7.66 -0.69 -10.25
CA LEU A 90 8.19 -0.82 -8.88
C LEU A 90 7.47 -1.95 -8.10
N LEU A 91 6.14 -1.98 -8.12
CA LEU A 91 5.38 -3.00 -7.41
C LEU A 91 5.58 -4.39 -8.00
N GLU A 92 5.66 -4.51 -9.32
CA GLU A 92 5.89 -5.78 -10.00
C GLU A 92 7.29 -6.34 -9.69
N ILE A 93 8.31 -5.49 -9.64
CA ILE A 93 9.68 -5.93 -9.25
C ILE A 93 9.68 -6.46 -7.81
N LEU A 94 9.02 -5.76 -6.88
CA LEU A 94 8.91 -6.21 -5.48
C LEU A 94 8.12 -7.53 -5.37
N ALA A 95 7.03 -7.66 -6.13
CA ALA A 95 6.25 -8.89 -6.18
C ALA A 95 7.08 -10.06 -6.73
N VAL A 96 7.80 -9.87 -7.85
CA VAL A 96 8.69 -10.87 -8.45
C VAL A 96 9.78 -11.31 -7.47
N ALA A 97 10.38 -10.37 -6.74
CA ALA A 97 11.38 -10.68 -5.72
C ALA A 97 10.82 -11.62 -4.64
N THR A 98 9.56 -11.42 -4.24
CA THR A 98 8.89 -12.28 -3.26
C THR A 98 8.45 -13.62 -3.86
N TYR A 99 7.97 -13.62 -5.10
CA TYR A 99 7.53 -14.84 -5.80
C TYR A 99 8.65 -15.88 -5.90
N ARG A 100 9.92 -15.46 -5.97
CA ARG A 100 11.07 -16.36 -5.94
C ARG A 100 11.13 -17.24 -4.69
N PHE A 101 10.52 -16.81 -3.59
CA PHE A 101 10.49 -17.53 -2.32
C PHE A 101 9.12 -18.16 -2.02
N THR A 102 8.02 -17.53 -2.45
CA THR A 102 6.65 -17.94 -2.10
C THR A 102 5.88 -18.60 -3.25
N GLY A 103 6.40 -18.55 -4.48
CA GLY A 103 5.64 -18.81 -5.69
C GLY A 103 4.72 -17.63 -6.08
N GLU A 104 4.08 -17.75 -7.24
CA GLU A 104 3.20 -16.69 -7.74
C GLU A 104 1.94 -16.55 -6.88
N ASN A 105 1.76 -15.38 -6.25
CA ASN A 105 0.65 -15.11 -5.33
C ASN A 105 0.13 -13.68 -5.47
N LEU A 106 -1.09 -13.50 -5.94
CA LEU A 106 -1.63 -12.16 -6.25
C LEU A 106 -1.69 -11.21 -5.04
N TRP A 107 -1.86 -11.75 -3.83
CA TRP A 107 -1.94 -10.97 -2.60
C TRP A 107 -0.61 -10.30 -2.19
N VAL A 108 0.54 -10.74 -2.74
CA VAL A 108 1.85 -10.15 -2.42
C VAL A 108 1.91 -8.67 -2.82
N ALA A 109 1.39 -8.33 -3.99
CA ALA A 109 1.35 -6.93 -4.44
C ALA A 109 0.44 -6.06 -3.54
N ARG A 110 -0.60 -6.66 -2.95
CA ARG A 110 -1.47 -5.99 -1.97
C ARG A 110 -0.71 -5.68 -0.68
N ILE A 111 0.11 -6.60 -0.17
CA ILE A 111 0.95 -6.35 1.01
C ILE A 111 1.85 -5.13 0.82
N TYR A 112 2.53 -5.03 -0.32
CA TYR A 112 3.36 -3.85 -0.62
C TYR A 112 2.54 -2.56 -0.72
N SER A 113 1.35 -2.63 -1.35
CA SER A 113 0.43 -1.50 -1.43
C SER A 113 -0.04 -1.04 -0.04
N ILE A 114 -0.34 -1.98 0.87
CA ILE A 114 -0.70 -1.71 2.27
C ILE A 114 0.47 -1.05 3.00
N ILE A 115 1.69 -1.55 2.84
CA ILE A 115 2.89 -0.97 3.46
C ILE A 115 3.07 0.49 3.02
N PHE A 116 2.97 0.76 1.71
CA PHE A 116 3.09 2.13 1.19
C PHE A 116 1.94 3.03 1.64
N TRP A 117 0.73 2.50 1.76
CA TRP A 117 -0.41 3.24 2.31
C TRP A 117 -0.16 3.64 3.78
N LEU A 118 0.24 2.71 4.63
CA LEU A 118 0.52 3.00 6.03
C LEU A 118 1.69 3.98 6.18
N ALA A 119 2.75 3.80 5.39
CA ALA A 119 3.87 4.74 5.36
C ALA A 119 3.43 6.16 4.94
N GLY A 120 2.58 6.27 3.92
CA GLY A 120 1.95 7.52 3.50
C GLY A 120 1.16 8.18 4.63
N GLY A 121 0.40 7.39 5.39
CA GLY A 121 -0.32 7.87 6.58
C GLY A 121 0.59 8.46 7.65
N VAL A 122 1.77 7.86 7.89
CA VAL A 122 2.74 8.36 8.88
C VAL A 122 3.29 9.74 8.46
N PHE A 123 3.65 9.88 7.19
CA PHE A 123 4.14 11.16 6.66
C PHE A 123 3.03 12.22 6.62
N LEU A 124 1.81 11.84 6.22
CA LEU A 124 0.66 12.73 6.21
C LEU A 124 0.32 13.24 7.61
N PHE A 125 0.29 12.37 8.61
CA PHE A 125 0.05 12.77 9.99
C PHE A 125 1.12 13.75 10.50
N SER A 126 2.39 13.48 10.19
CA SER A 126 3.51 14.33 10.58
C SER A 126 3.39 15.72 9.96
N LEU A 127 3.10 15.78 8.66
CA LEU A 127 2.90 17.03 7.92
C LEU A 127 1.67 17.80 8.41
N ALA A 128 0.52 17.13 8.54
CA ALA A 128 -0.72 17.76 8.96
C ALA A 128 -0.61 18.36 10.37
N LYS A 129 0.14 17.70 11.27
CA LYS A 129 0.41 18.19 12.62
C LYS A 129 1.22 19.49 12.62
N GLU A 130 2.13 19.65 11.66
CA GLU A 130 2.94 20.87 11.50
C GLU A 130 2.13 22.01 10.86
N LEU A 131 1.29 21.70 9.87
CA LEU A 131 0.53 22.70 9.12
C LEU A 131 -0.73 23.18 9.86
N THR A 132 -1.34 22.32 10.66
CA THR A 132 -2.65 22.58 11.29
C THR A 132 -2.55 22.51 12.81
N SER A 133 -3.02 21.40 13.39
CA SER A 133 -3.03 21.08 14.82
C SER A 133 -3.03 19.56 15.01
N ARG A 134 -2.96 19.09 16.26
CA ARG A 134 -3.06 17.64 16.57
C ARG A 134 -4.40 17.06 16.14
N ASP A 135 -5.49 17.81 16.35
CA ASP A 135 -6.84 17.38 15.99
C ASP A 135 -7.02 17.33 14.46
N GLY A 136 -6.49 18.34 13.76
CA GLY A 136 -6.47 18.37 12.29
C GLY A 136 -5.66 17.21 11.70
N ALA A 137 -4.53 16.87 12.31
CA ALA A 137 -3.73 15.71 11.90
C ALA A 137 -4.44 14.38 12.12
N LEU A 138 -5.15 14.21 13.24
CA LEU A 138 -5.96 13.02 13.49
C LEU A 138 -7.11 12.89 12.50
N ALA A 139 -7.80 14.00 12.18
CA ALA A 139 -8.87 14.01 11.19
C ALA A 139 -8.34 13.66 9.78
N ALA A 140 -7.23 14.25 9.37
CA ALA A 140 -6.59 13.96 8.09
C ALA A 140 -6.12 12.50 8.00
N LEU A 141 -5.50 11.98 9.07
CA LEU A 141 -5.07 10.59 9.14
C LEU A 141 -6.25 9.62 9.07
N ALA A 142 -7.33 9.89 9.80
CA ALA A 142 -8.53 9.07 9.77
C ALA A 142 -9.17 9.07 8.38
N PHE A 143 -9.34 10.24 7.78
CA PHE A 143 -9.87 10.37 6.42
C PHE A 143 -9.04 9.58 5.41
N TYR A 144 -7.71 9.73 5.47
CA TYR A 144 -6.80 9.01 4.60
C TYR A 144 -6.86 7.49 4.83
N LEU A 145 -6.75 7.00 6.08
CA LEU A 145 -6.71 5.56 6.35
C LEU A 145 -8.02 4.84 6.02
N PHE A 146 -9.18 5.49 6.17
CA PHE A 146 -10.48 4.88 5.92
C PHE A 146 -11.07 5.18 4.54
N LEU A 147 -10.31 5.83 3.67
CA LEU A 147 -10.72 6.04 2.29
C LEU A 147 -10.93 4.67 1.61
N PRO A 148 -12.05 4.44 0.91
CA PRO A 148 -12.39 3.16 0.29
C PRO A 148 -11.63 2.96 -1.03
N TYR A 149 -10.33 3.22 -1.01
CA TYR A 149 -9.38 2.90 -2.07
C TYR A 149 -8.54 1.73 -1.55
N GLY A 150 -8.92 0.53 -1.95
CA GLY A 150 -8.40 -0.72 -1.41
C GLY A 150 -9.53 -1.68 -1.21
#